data_AF-A0A127SHL8-F1
#
_entry.id   AF-A0A127SHL8-F1
#
_cell.length_a   1.000
_cell.length_b   1.000
_cell.length_c   1.000
_cell.angle_alpha   90.00
_cell.angle_beta   90.00
_cell.angle_gamma   90.00
#
_symmetry.space_group_name_H-M   'P 1'
#
loop_
_entity.id
_entity.type
_entity.pdbx_description
1 polymer ?
#
loop_
_entity_poly.entity_id
_entity_poly.type
_entity_poly.pdbx_seq_one_letter_code
_entity_poly.pdbx_strand_id
1 'polypeptide(L)'
;MYEINNMKLRYTLIGVLCFSINIVLQAQQQTLEGKIAGFLKGKKATVGVAVLTDKDETILHNNEVHYPLLSVFKFHVALAVLDKMNREKIPLKHIVHVKASQLQPNTYSPLRQKHSGQ
;
A
#
# COMPACT_ATOMS: atom_id res chain seq x y z
N MET A 1 11.86 5.02 -62.19
CA MET A 1 12.64 5.48 -61.01
C MET A 1 11.77 6.22 -59.99
N TYR A 2 11.00 7.25 -60.38
CA TYR A 2 10.15 8.03 -59.46
C TYR A 2 9.05 7.21 -58.75
N GLU A 3 8.31 6.39 -59.51
CA GLU A 3 7.29 5.45 -59.01
C GLU A 3 7.83 4.46 -57.96
N ILE A 4 9.02 3.91 -58.19
CA ILE A 4 9.66 2.93 -57.30
C ILE A 4 10.04 3.59 -55.96
N ASN A 5 10.48 4.85 -55.98
CA ASN A 5 10.83 5.59 -54.78
C ASN A 5 9.57 5.96 -53.95
N ASN A 6 8.46 6.31 -54.61
CA ASN A 6 7.18 6.55 -53.93
C ASN A 6 6.62 5.28 -53.29
N MET A 7 6.77 4.13 -53.95
CA MET A 7 6.36 2.83 -53.41
C MET A 7 7.20 2.44 -52.18
N LYS A 8 8.52 2.62 -52.23
CA LYS A 8 9.41 2.41 -51.06
C LYS A 8 9.05 3.34 -49.90
N LEU A 9 8.81 4.62 -50.18
CA LEU A 9 8.43 5.62 -49.17
C LEU A 9 7.10 5.25 -48.48
N ARG A 10 6.12 4.77 -49.24
CA ARG A 10 4.83 4.28 -48.71
C ARG A 10 5.00 3.09 -47.76
N TYR A 11 5.82 2.10 -48.12
CA TYR A 11 6.09 0.97 -47.23
C TYR A 11 6.84 1.37 -45.96
N THR A 12 7.79 2.30 -46.05
CA THR A 12 8.48 2.84 -44.87
C THR A 12 7.50 3.58 -43.94
N LEU A 13 6.60 4.39 -44.48
CA LEU A 13 5.58 5.09 -43.70
C LEU A 13 4.60 4.12 -43.02
N ILE A 14 4.13 3.08 -43.73
CA ILE A 14 3.27 2.03 -43.16
C ILE A 14 4.02 1.28 -42.04
N GLY A 15 5.30 0.95 -42.26
CA GLY A 15 6.12 0.29 -41.24
C GLY A 15 6.27 1.13 -39.97
N VAL A 16 6.54 2.43 -40.10
CA VAL A 16 6.63 3.37 -38.97
C VAL A 16 5.28 3.50 -38.25
N LEU A 17 4.18 3.59 -39.00
CA LEU A 17 2.84 3.67 -38.43
C LEU A 17 2.50 2.40 -37.63
N CYS A 18 2.72 1.21 -38.21
CA CYS A 18 2.52 -0.07 -37.53
C CYS A 18 3.39 -0.19 -36.26
N PHE A 19 4.64 0.28 -36.31
CA PHE A 19 5.53 0.27 -35.14
C PHE A 19 5.02 1.19 -34.02
N SER A 20 4.53 2.39 -34.36
CA SER A 20 4.00 3.34 -33.38
C SER A 20 2.74 2.84 -32.66
N ILE A 21 1.87 2.08 -33.33
CA ILE A 21 0.64 1.53 -32.75
C ILE A 21 0.95 0.49 -31.65
N ASN A 22 2.00 -0.32 -31.83
CA ASN A 22 2.40 -1.33 -30.84
C ASN A 22 2.88 -0.69 -29.52
N ILE A 23 3.58 0.45 -29.60
CA ILE A 23 4.08 1.17 -28.41
C ILE A 23 2.90 1.72 -27.58
N VAL A 24 1.85 2.22 -28.24
CA VAL A 24 0.66 2.78 -27.56
C VAL A 24 -0.17 1.71 -26.87
N LEU A 25 -0.33 0.53 -27.49
CA LEU A 25 -1.05 -0.60 -26.90
C LEU A 25 -0.36 -1.11 -25.62
N GLN A 26 0.97 -1.22 -25.63
CA GLN A 26 1.73 -1.64 -24.47
C GLN A 26 1.67 -0.61 -23.32
N ALA A 27 1.58 0.69 -23.65
CA ALA A 27 1.42 1.76 -22.66
C ALA A 27 0.03 1.80 -22.00
N GLN A 28 -1.01 1.32 -22.68
CA GLN A 28 -2.38 1.24 -22.11
C GLN A 28 -2.53 0.10 -21.10
N GLN A 29 -1.68 -0.94 -21.17
CA GLN A 29 -1.72 -2.11 -20.29
C GLN A 29 -0.81 -1.96 -19.06
N GLN A 30 -0.82 -0.82 -18.37
CA GLN A 30 0.04 -0.60 -17.20
C GLN A 30 -0.45 -1.42 -16.01
N THR A 31 0.44 -2.25 -15.46
CA THR A 31 0.17 -3.05 -14.24
C THR A 31 -0.12 -2.14 -13.04
N LEU A 32 -0.80 -2.68 -12.01
CA LEU A 32 -1.07 -1.93 -10.78
C LEU A 32 0.24 -1.43 -10.12
N GLU A 33 1.29 -2.25 -10.15
CA GLU A 33 2.63 -1.86 -9.71
C GLU A 33 3.14 -0.62 -10.47
N GLY A 34 3.05 -0.63 -11.79
CA GLY A 34 3.43 0.51 -12.62
C GLY A 34 2.61 1.76 -12.28
N LYS A 35 1.31 1.62 -12.01
CA LYS A 35 0.44 2.75 -11.63
C LYS A 35 0.85 3.35 -10.28
N ILE A 36 1.17 2.49 -9.30
CA ILE A 36 1.69 2.90 -7.98
C ILE A 36 3.01 3.66 -8.14
N ALA A 37 3.98 3.08 -8.86
CA ALA A 37 5.28 3.71 -9.09
C ALA A 37 5.14 5.06 -9.81
N GLY A 38 4.27 5.14 -10.81
CA GLY A 38 3.96 6.37 -11.54
C GLY A 38 3.37 7.47 -10.65
N PHE A 39 2.42 7.12 -9.77
CA PHE A 39 1.81 8.07 -8.84
C PHE A 39 2.80 8.63 -7.80
N LEU A 40 3.68 7.74 -7.29
CA LEU A 40 4.68 8.07 -6.29
C LEU A 40 5.86 8.86 -6.86
N LYS A 41 6.07 8.82 -8.18
CA LYS A 41 7.11 9.61 -8.86
C LYS A 41 6.97 11.10 -8.50
N GLY A 42 8.09 11.68 -8.02
CA GLY A 42 8.17 13.09 -7.64
C GLY A 42 7.53 13.46 -6.30
N LYS A 43 6.97 12.50 -5.54
CA LYS A 43 6.52 12.75 -4.16
C LYS A 43 7.74 12.85 -3.25
N LYS A 44 7.76 13.86 -2.37
CA LYS A 44 8.84 14.09 -1.39
C LYS A 44 8.66 13.20 -0.14
N ALA A 45 8.61 11.89 -0.34
CA ALA A 45 8.47 10.89 0.72
C ALA A 45 8.96 9.51 0.25
N THR A 46 9.42 8.69 1.18
CA THR A 46 9.65 7.25 0.95
C THR A 46 8.36 6.51 1.29
N VAL A 47 7.74 5.87 0.29
CA VAL A 47 6.46 5.19 0.45
C VAL A 47 6.63 3.70 0.21
N GLY A 48 6.21 2.89 1.16
CA GLY A 48 6.13 1.43 1.05
C GLY A 48 4.70 1.01 0.73
N VAL A 49 4.54 0.06 -0.20
CA VAL A 49 3.23 -0.51 -0.53
C VAL A 49 3.36 -2.02 -0.60
N ALA A 50 2.44 -2.72 0.07
CA ALA A 50 2.26 -4.15 -0.04
C ALA A 50 0.75 -4.42 -0.22
N VAL A 51 0.39 -5.15 -1.29
CA VAL A 51 -0.98 -5.55 -1.57
C VAL A 51 -1.00 -7.05 -1.78
N LEU A 52 -1.77 -7.76 -0.95
CA LEU A 52 -2.16 -9.15 -1.18
C LEU A 52 -3.53 -9.14 -1.87
N THR A 53 -3.63 -9.73 -3.05
CA THR A 53 -4.89 -9.81 -3.79
C THR A 53 -5.65 -11.09 -3.46
N ASP A 54 -6.94 -11.14 -3.83
CA ASP A 54 -7.77 -12.34 -3.68
C ASP A 54 -7.28 -13.55 -4.50
N LYS A 55 -6.34 -13.34 -5.42
CA LYS A 55 -5.68 -14.38 -6.21
C LYS A 55 -4.35 -14.84 -5.61
N ASP A 56 -4.04 -14.43 -4.38
CA ASP A 56 -2.77 -14.69 -3.70
C ASP A 56 -1.55 -14.06 -4.40
N GLU A 57 -1.78 -13.07 -5.26
CA GLU A 57 -0.71 -12.28 -5.86
C GLU A 57 -0.29 -11.18 -4.89
N THR A 58 1.02 -11.02 -4.69
CA THR A 58 1.58 -9.96 -3.86
C THR A 58 2.25 -8.90 -4.73
N ILE A 59 1.81 -7.65 -4.59
CA ILE A 59 2.42 -6.49 -5.25
C ILE A 59 3.16 -5.68 -4.21
N LEU A 60 4.44 -5.42 -4.47
CA LEU A 60 5.36 -4.78 -3.54
C LEU A 60 6.00 -3.53 -4.16
N HIS A 61 6.14 -2.48 -3.37
CA HIS A 61 6.89 -1.28 -3.72
C HIS A 61 7.73 -0.83 -2.51
N ASN A 62 9.05 -0.72 -2.67
CA ASN A 62 10.00 -0.39 -1.59
C ASN A 62 9.92 -1.31 -0.35
N ASN A 63 9.75 -2.62 -0.55
CA ASN A 63 9.55 -3.59 0.53
C ASN A 63 10.74 -3.75 1.49
N GLU A 64 11.97 -3.53 1.02
CA GLU A 64 13.19 -3.69 1.82
C GLU A 64 13.41 -2.56 2.84
N VAL A 65 12.59 -1.50 2.81
CA VAL A 65 12.71 -0.38 3.72
C VAL A 65 11.99 -0.68 5.04
N HIS A 66 12.65 -0.40 6.16
CA HIS A 66 12.00 -0.46 7.47
C HIS A 66 11.22 0.82 7.77
N TYR A 67 9.90 0.69 7.93
CA TYR A 67 9.01 1.82 8.21
C TYR A 67 8.63 1.88 9.70
N PRO A 68 8.50 3.09 10.27
CA PRO A 68 7.95 3.25 11.62
C PRO A 68 6.47 2.86 11.61
N LEU A 69 6.11 1.85 12.42
CA LEU A 69 4.72 1.37 12.47
C LEU A 69 3.75 2.40 13.05
N LEU A 70 4.21 3.27 13.95
CA LEU A 70 3.35 4.16 14.74
C LEU A 70 2.18 3.34 15.31
N SER A 71 0.96 3.88 15.38
CA SER A 71 -0.16 3.15 15.98
C SER A 71 -0.59 1.85 15.24
N VAL A 72 -0.02 1.51 14.07
CA VAL A 72 -0.27 0.22 13.40
C VAL A 72 0.23 -0.96 14.26
N PHE A 73 1.26 -0.78 15.09
CA PHE A 73 1.76 -1.86 15.96
C PHE A 73 0.67 -2.41 16.91
N LYS A 74 -0.35 -1.60 17.24
CA LYS A 74 -1.46 -2.00 18.13
C LYS A 74 -2.28 -3.16 17.59
N PHE A 75 -2.32 -3.37 16.27
CA PHE A 75 -2.93 -4.57 15.68
C PHE A 75 -2.25 -5.85 16.20
N HIS A 76 -0.92 -5.90 16.14
CA HIS A 76 -0.11 -7.03 16.61
C HIS A 76 -0.23 -7.22 18.12
N VAL A 77 -0.27 -6.14 18.90
CA VAL A 77 -0.54 -6.20 20.36
C VAL A 77 -1.91 -6.80 20.64
N ALA A 78 -2.95 -6.40 19.89
CA ALA A 78 -4.29 -6.95 20.05
C ALA A 78 -4.32 -8.46 19.75
N LEU A 79 -3.64 -8.91 18.70
CA LEU A 79 -3.49 -10.34 18.40
C LEU A 79 -2.82 -11.10 19.56
N ALA A 80 -1.71 -10.58 20.08
CA ALA A 80 -0.99 -11.20 21.21
C ALA A 80 -1.85 -11.26 22.49
N VAL A 81 -2.63 -10.21 22.77
CA VAL A 81 -3.57 -10.19 23.90
C VAL A 81 -4.67 -11.24 23.71
N LEU A 82 -5.31 -11.30 22.54
CA LEU A 82 -6.37 -12.27 22.25
C LEU A 82 -5.86 -13.72 22.33
N ASP A 83 -4.67 -13.97 21.82
CA ASP A 83 -4.00 -15.27 21.87
C ASP A 83 -3.68 -15.69 23.32
N LYS A 84 -3.13 -14.79 24.14
CA LYS A 84 -2.97 -15.01 25.58
C LYS A 84 -4.29 -15.33 26.27
N MET A 85 -5.33 -14.54 26.00
CA MET A 85 -6.67 -14.74 26.58
C MET A 85 -7.25 -16.11 26.21
N ASN A 86 -7.07 -16.54 24.96
CA ASN A 86 -7.52 -17.85 24.50
C ASN A 86 -6.79 -19.02 25.19
N ARG A 87 -5.45 -18.93 25.31
CA ARG A 87 -4.64 -19.94 26.00
C ARG A 87 -4.98 -20.05 27.48
N GLU A 88 -5.14 -18.91 28.15
CA GLU A 88 -5.36 -18.83 29.60
C GLU A 88 -6.85 -18.83 29.99
N LYS A 89 -7.75 -19.01 29.02
CA LYS A 89 -9.21 -19.02 29.21
C LYS A 89 -9.75 -17.76 29.90
N ILE A 90 -9.12 -16.62 29.64
CA ILE A 90 -9.58 -15.31 30.11
C ILE A 90 -10.72 -14.85 29.18
N PRO A 91 -11.94 -14.60 29.71
CA PRO A 91 -13.05 -14.18 28.88
C PRO A 91 -12.87 -12.73 28.40
N LEU A 92 -13.37 -12.38 27.20
CA LEU A 92 -13.33 -11.01 26.67
C LEU A 92 -13.97 -9.97 27.59
N LYS A 93 -14.96 -10.37 28.37
CA LYS A 93 -15.65 -9.52 29.37
C LYS A 93 -14.90 -9.36 30.69
N HIS A 94 -13.68 -9.88 30.80
CA HIS A 94 -12.86 -9.72 32.01
C HIS A 94 -12.62 -8.24 32.29
N ILE A 95 -12.86 -7.82 33.54
CA ILE A 95 -12.73 -6.42 33.94
C ILE A 95 -11.27 -6.15 34.30
N VAL A 96 -10.67 -5.18 33.62
CA VAL A 96 -9.35 -4.66 33.96
C VAL A 96 -9.52 -3.35 34.72
N HIS A 97 -9.03 -3.30 35.96
CA HIS A 97 -8.99 -2.05 36.72
C HIS A 97 -7.83 -1.19 36.24
N VAL A 98 -8.13 0.02 35.74
CA VAL A 98 -7.15 0.98 35.24
C VAL A 98 -7.10 2.17 36.19
N LYS A 99 -5.94 2.42 36.79
CA LYS A 99 -5.73 3.55 37.69
C LYS A 99 -5.61 4.86 36.90
N ALA A 100 -6.04 5.97 37.48
CA ALA A 100 -5.88 7.30 36.88
C ALA A 100 -4.41 7.61 36.52
N SER A 101 -3.45 7.18 37.34
CA SER A 101 -2.01 7.35 37.08
C SER A 101 -1.49 6.56 35.87
N GLN A 102 -2.21 5.53 35.40
CA GLN A 102 -1.88 4.81 34.17
C GLN A 102 -2.37 5.54 32.92
N LEU A 103 -3.30 6.50 33.08
CA LEU A 103 -3.83 7.33 32.00
C LEU A 103 -3.01 8.61 31.89
N GLN A 104 -1.83 8.51 31.29
CA GLN A 104 -0.86 9.61 31.16
C GLN A 104 -1.48 10.86 30.54
N PRO A 105 -1.19 12.08 31.02
CA PRO A 105 -1.61 13.33 30.38
C PRO A 105 -0.80 13.58 29.08
N ASN A 106 -1.16 14.61 28.31
CA ASN A 106 -0.41 15.06 27.11
C ASN A 106 -0.22 14.00 26.01
N THR A 107 -1.12 13.02 25.94
CA THR A 107 -1.20 12.05 24.84
C THR A 107 -2.65 11.82 24.42
N TYR A 108 -2.84 11.32 23.20
CA TYR A 108 -4.14 10.91 22.69
C TYR A 108 -4.65 9.69 23.48
N SER A 109 -5.67 9.92 24.31
CA SER A 109 -6.32 8.86 25.10
C SER A 109 -7.81 9.17 25.25
N PRO A 110 -8.66 8.63 24.36
CA PRO A 110 -10.11 8.71 24.51
C PRO A 110 -10.60 8.10 25.83
N LEU A 111 -9.92 7.05 26.33
CA LEU A 111 -10.22 6.45 27.62
C LEU A 111 -10.04 7.46 28.77
N ARG A 112 -8.96 8.24 28.77
CA ARG A 112 -8.76 9.33 29.75
C ARG A 112 -9.84 10.40 29.63
N GLN A 113 -10.17 10.84 28.41
CA GLN A 113 -11.20 11.87 28.17
C GLN A 113 -12.59 11.44 28.65
N LYS A 114 -12.94 10.16 28.48
CA LYS A 114 -14.23 9.63 28.92
C LYS A 114 -14.37 9.55 30.45
N HIS A 115 -13.25 9.41 31.16
CA HIS A 115 -13.22 9.20 32.61
C HIS A 115 -12.55 10.35 33.40
N SER A 116 -12.31 11.51 32.78
CA SER A 116 -11.58 12.64 33.40
C SER A 116 -12.36 13.42 34.47
N GLY A 117 -13.60 13.03 34.77
CA GLY A 117 -14.45 13.60 35.83
C GLY A 117 -14.79 12.62 36.96
N GLN A 118 -14.10 11.47 37.02
CA GLN A 118 -14.20 10.50 38.11
C GLN A 118 -12.93 10.50 38.97
#